data_AF-A0A2N2Z2E6-F1
#
_entry.id   AF-A0A2N2Z2E6-F1
#
_cell.length_a   1.000
_cell.length_b   1.000
_cell.length_c   1.000
_cell.angle_alpha   90.00
_cell.angle_beta   90.00
_cell.angle_gamma   90.00
#
_symmetry.space_group_name_H-M   'P 1'
#
loop_
_entity.id
_entity.type
_entity.pdbx_description
1 polymer ?
#
loop_
_entity_poly.entity_id
_entity_poly.type
_entity_poly.pdbx_seq_one_letter_code
_entity_poly.pdbx_strand_id
1 'polypeptide(L)'
;MIFYTFAELMPILHYYSPKKFFMKIRRFLTVATLVVLAYSLTSCNKEPEQIVLTGSWGIDTAKTALAIIYNQVVAEENPVALNYLKENKNRILAIIKKPEVLAFSGTNSVVLKSEGAADIAGTYTQSDFYFTITALPFPKGLYGASDNKLLELYYSKEHMMSLLYSILTPNDPPASVFDQLIDKFEGIGVYNKLLLPA
;
A
#
# COMPACT_ATOMS: atom_id res chain seq x y z
N MET A 1 92.58 2.52 24.46
CA MET A 1 93.16 3.78 24.97
C MET A 1 93.13 4.79 23.84
N ILE A 2 92.26 5.80 23.94
CA ILE A 2 92.37 7.19 23.43
C ILE A 2 91.00 7.83 23.75
N PHE A 3 91.06 8.91 24.52
CA PHE A 3 89.97 9.81 24.91
C PHE A 3 89.83 10.96 23.90
N TYR A 4 88.81 11.80 24.13
CA TYR A 4 88.64 13.22 23.74
C TYR A 4 87.95 13.49 22.38
N THR A 5 87.01 14.45 22.18
CA THR A 5 86.15 15.33 23.01
C THR A 5 85.34 16.28 22.09
N PHE A 6 84.26 16.85 22.63
CA PHE A 6 83.72 18.21 22.47
C PHE A 6 83.06 18.73 21.17
N ALA A 7 81.90 19.36 21.43
CA ALA A 7 81.38 20.63 20.88
C ALA A 7 80.79 20.60 19.46
N GLU A 8 79.68 21.28 19.11
CA GLU A 8 78.97 22.40 19.73
C GLU A 8 77.62 22.62 18.99
N LEU A 9 76.69 23.35 19.62
CA LEU A 9 75.68 24.24 18.99
C LEU A 9 74.43 23.66 18.27
N MET A 10 73.29 23.66 19.01
CA MET A 10 71.96 24.12 18.50
C MET A 10 72.06 25.58 17.97
N PRO A 11 71.06 26.21 17.29
CA PRO A 11 69.62 25.87 17.13
C PRO A 11 69.00 26.18 15.74
N ILE A 12 67.93 25.52 15.30
CA ILE A 12 66.90 26.19 14.44
C ILE A 12 65.49 25.67 14.78
N LEU A 13 64.76 26.48 15.54
CA LEU A 13 63.31 26.46 15.67
C LEU A 13 62.68 26.89 14.33
N HIS A 14 62.13 25.95 13.57
CA HIS A 14 61.23 26.26 12.44
C HIS A 14 59.76 26.18 12.87
N TYR A 15 59.27 27.35 13.32
CA TYR A 15 57.95 27.93 13.07
C TYR A 15 56.86 27.01 12.45
N TYR A 16 56.24 26.15 13.26
CA TYR A 16 54.99 25.51 12.87
C TYR A 16 53.83 26.49 13.10
N SER A 17 53.33 27.13 12.03
CA SER A 17 52.22 28.08 12.14
C SER A 17 50.87 27.32 12.21
N PRO A 18 50.18 27.30 13.37
CA PRO A 18 48.92 26.56 13.53
C PRO A 18 47.83 27.03 12.57
N LYS A 19 47.90 28.29 12.08
CA LYS A 19 46.90 28.87 11.16
C LYS A 19 46.80 28.14 9.81
N LYS A 20 47.91 27.62 9.26
CA LYS A 20 47.89 26.90 7.96
C LYS A 20 47.23 25.52 8.07
N PHE A 21 47.39 24.85 9.22
CA PHE A 21 46.77 23.55 9.49
C PHE A 21 45.24 23.70 9.70
N PHE A 22 44.82 24.69 10.49
CA PHE A 22 43.41 25.01 10.69
C PHE A 22 42.68 25.43 9.39
N MET A 23 43.34 26.16 8.47
CA MET A 23 42.76 26.47 7.15
C MET A 23 42.58 25.23 6.26
N LYS A 24 43.52 24.28 6.29
CA LYS A 24 43.41 23.03 5.51
C LYS A 24 42.28 22.14 6.05
N ILE A 25 42.14 22.03 7.37
CA ILE A 25 41.04 21.29 8.01
C ILE A 25 39.69 21.93 7.69
N ARG A 26 39.58 23.26 7.78
CA ARG A 26 38.35 23.98 7.39
C ARG A 26 37.98 23.71 5.94
N ARG A 27 38.92 23.80 4.99
CA ARG A 27 38.67 23.50 3.58
C ARG A 27 38.25 22.05 3.36
N PHE A 28 38.87 21.10 4.06
CA PHE A 28 38.50 19.69 3.97
C PHE A 28 37.10 19.41 4.53
N LEU A 29 36.74 20.03 5.65
CA LEU A 29 35.40 19.97 6.23
C LEU A 29 34.35 20.57 5.30
N THR A 30 34.64 21.70 4.65
CA THR A 30 33.70 22.32 3.69
C THR A 30 33.47 21.44 2.47
N VAL A 31 34.51 20.81 1.93
CA VAL A 31 34.38 19.86 0.80
C VAL A 31 33.61 18.61 1.22
N ALA A 32 33.90 18.04 2.40
CA ALA A 32 33.16 16.91 2.93
C ALA A 32 31.66 17.21 3.13
N THR A 33 31.30 18.39 3.64
CA THR A 33 29.90 18.82 3.76
C THR A 33 29.21 19.00 2.41
N LEU A 34 29.91 19.51 1.40
CA LEU A 34 29.37 19.65 0.04
C LEU A 34 29.13 18.30 -0.63
N VAL A 35 30.00 17.32 -0.40
CA VAL A 35 29.84 15.95 -0.90
C VAL A 35 28.65 15.26 -0.21
N VAL A 36 28.49 15.40 1.11
CA VAL A 36 27.33 14.84 1.83
C VAL A 36 26.01 15.47 1.37
N LEU A 37 25.98 16.79 1.14
CA LEU A 37 24.81 17.48 0.57
C LEU A 37 24.51 17.03 -0.87
N ALA A 38 25.53 16.82 -1.70
CA ALA A 38 25.35 16.30 -3.06
C ALA A 38 24.81 14.86 -3.07
N TYR A 39 25.31 13.99 -2.18
CA TYR A 39 24.78 12.63 -2.02
C TYR A 39 23.33 12.62 -1.49
N SER A 40 22.97 13.60 -0.65
CA SER A 40 21.61 13.77 -0.14
C SER A 40 20.62 14.19 -1.23
N LEU A 41 21.07 14.94 -2.24
CA LEU A 41 20.25 15.34 -3.40
C LEU A 41 20.15 14.22 -4.46
N THR A 42 21.07 13.25 -4.47
CA THR A 42 20.97 12.03 -5.28
C THR A 42 20.23 10.89 -4.56
N SER A 43 19.76 11.12 -3.33
CA SER A 43 18.96 10.16 -2.58
C SER A 43 17.55 10.04 -3.17
N CYS A 44 17.46 9.23 -4.21
CA CYS A 44 16.30 8.40 -4.52
C CYS A 44 14.97 9.14 -4.75
N ASN A 45 14.92 10.05 -5.73
CA ASN A 45 13.72 10.16 -6.55
C ASN A 45 13.65 8.91 -7.43
N LYS A 46 13.35 7.74 -6.84
CA LYS A 46 12.96 6.59 -7.64
C LYS A 46 11.59 6.98 -8.18
N GLU A 47 11.57 7.37 -9.45
CA GLU A 47 10.29 7.55 -10.13
C GLU A 47 9.49 6.27 -9.89
N PRO A 48 8.26 6.40 -9.41
CA PRO A 48 7.47 5.24 -9.07
C PRO A 48 7.40 4.29 -10.29
N GLU A 49 7.83 3.03 -10.12
CA GLU A 49 7.86 2.08 -11.24
C GLU A 49 6.42 1.83 -11.73
N GLN A 50 6.18 2.01 -13.02
CA GLN A 50 4.88 1.71 -13.61
C GLN A 50 4.46 0.27 -13.26
N ILE A 51 3.20 0.08 -12.84
CA ILE A 51 2.72 -1.26 -12.49
C ILE A 51 2.62 -2.13 -13.75
N VAL A 52 2.84 -3.43 -13.59
CA VAL A 52 2.73 -4.43 -14.66
C VAL A 52 1.72 -5.48 -14.23
N LEU A 53 0.49 -5.32 -14.73
CA LEU A 53 -0.62 -6.23 -14.47
C LEU A 53 -0.55 -7.43 -15.42
N THR A 54 0.18 -8.46 -14.99
CA THR A 54 0.33 -9.73 -15.70
C THR A 54 0.28 -10.91 -14.74
N GLY A 55 -0.14 -12.06 -15.27
CA GLY A 55 -0.18 -13.32 -14.55
C GLY A 55 -1.36 -13.42 -13.59
N SER A 56 -1.30 -14.42 -12.72
CA SER A 56 -2.35 -14.68 -11.73
C SER A 56 -1.98 -14.11 -10.38
N TRP A 57 -2.97 -13.50 -9.73
CA TRP A 57 -2.90 -12.94 -8.39
C TRP A 57 -4.00 -13.59 -7.58
N GLY A 58 -3.65 -14.27 -6.49
CA GLY A 58 -4.68 -14.85 -5.63
C GLY A 58 -4.82 -14.08 -4.32
N ILE A 59 -6.01 -14.22 -3.73
CA ILE A 59 -6.46 -13.39 -2.64
C ILE A 59 -5.74 -13.73 -1.32
N ASP A 60 -5.17 -12.71 -0.69
CA ASP A 60 -4.63 -12.76 0.66
C ASP A 60 -5.78 -12.58 1.66
N THR A 61 -6.48 -13.68 1.95
CA THR A 61 -7.68 -13.66 2.81
C THR A 61 -7.43 -13.14 4.23
N ALA A 62 -6.17 -13.12 4.68
CA ALA A 62 -5.77 -12.60 5.98
C ALA A 62 -5.63 -11.08 5.99
N LYS A 63 -5.38 -10.45 4.82
CA LYS A 63 -5.27 -9.00 4.67
C LYS A 63 -6.52 -8.34 4.09
N THR A 64 -7.39 -9.11 3.44
CA THR A 64 -8.71 -8.63 3.01
C THR A 64 -9.51 -8.12 4.20
N ALA A 65 -10.03 -6.89 4.08
CA ALA A 65 -10.60 -6.16 5.20
C ALA A 65 -11.96 -5.53 4.88
N LEU A 66 -12.71 -5.23 5.93
CA LEU A 66 -14.01 -4.56 5.90
C LEU A 66 -14.07 -3.50 7.00
N ALA A 67 -14.27 -2.25 6.59
CA ALA A 67 -14.46 -1.12 7.48
C ALA A 67 -15.90 -0.61 7.39
N ILE A 68 -16.54 -0.43 8.55
CA ILE A 68 -17.88 0.13 8.66
C ILE A 68 -17.82 1.24 9.71
N ILE A 69 -18.23 2.45 9.33
CA ILE A 69 -18.39 3.58 10.26
C ILE A 69 -19.89 3.85 10.37
N TYR A 70 -20.36 3.94 11.61
CA TYR A 70 -21.78 4.09 11.93
C TYR A 70 -22.11 5.51 12.37
N ASN A 71 -23.30 5.96 12.01
CA ASN A 71 -23.93 7.11 12.63
C ASN A 71 -24.37 6.73 14.06
N GLN A 72 -23.77 7.36 15.07
CA GLN A 72 -23.99 6.98 16.47
C GLN A 72 -25.45 7.18 16.91
N VAL A 73 -26.10 8.26 16.50
CA VAL A 73 -27.49 8.55 16.90
C VAL A 73 -28.43 7.49 16.35
N VAL A 74 -28.30 7.18 15.05
CA VAL A 74 -29.13 6.14 14.41
C VAL A 74 -28.84 4.76 15.00
N ALA A 75 -27.59 4.49 15.39
CA ALA A 75 -27.19 3.23 16.00
C ALA A 75 -27.81 3.01 17.38
N GLU A 76 -27.91 4.07 18.19
CA GLU A 76 -28.56 4.04 19.51
C GLU A 76 -30.07 3.84 19.39
N GLU A 77 -30.69 4.43 18.36
CA GLU A 77 -32.12 4.25 18.05
C GLU A 77 -32.45 2.88 17.42
N ASN A 78 -31.48 2.26 16.74
CA ASN A 78 -31.65 1.01 15.98
C ASN A 78 -30.64 -0.08 16.40
N PRO A 79 -30.63 -0.52 17.67
CA PRO A 79 -29.63 -1.47 18.17
C PRO A 79 -29.69 -2.84 17.49
N VAL A 80 -30.86 -3.25 16.99
CA VAL A 80 -31.04 -4.51 16.25
C VAL A 80 -30.30 -4.47 14.90
N ALA A 81 -30.37 -3.34 14.18
CA ALA A 81 -29.65 -3.16 12.92
C ALA A 81 -28.13 -3.13 13.12
N LEU A 82 -27.67 -2.47 14.19
CA LEU A 82 -26.25 -2.50 14.55
C LEU A 82 -25.76 -3.93 14.86
N ASN A 83 -26.53 -4.70 15.63
CA ASN A 83 -26.18 -6.08 15.96
C ASN A 83 -26.19 -6.97 14.71
N TYR A 84 -27.17 -6.80 13.82
CA TYR A 84 -27.19 -7.51 12.53
C TYR A 84 -25.88 -7.32 11.75
N LEU A 85 -25.37 -6.08 11.65
CA LEU A 85 -24.11 -5.80 10.95
C LEU A 85 -22.91 -6.45 11.64
N LYS A 86 -22.87 -6.47 12.98
CA LYS A 86 -21.80 -7.12 13.74
C LYS A 86 -21.79 -8.64 13.54
N GLU A 87 -22.96 -9.26 13.60
CA GLU A 87 -23.14 -10.70 13.46
C GLU A 87 -22.87 -11.18 12.02
N ASN A 88 -23.25 -10.37 11.02
CA ASN A 88 -23.10 -10.71 9.61
C ASN A 88 -21.82 -10.17 8.96
N LYS A 89 -20.94 -9.49 9.71
CA LYS A 89 -19.68 -8.93 9.19
C LYS A 89 -18.86 -9.95 8.40
N ASN A 90 -18.74 -11.17 8.94
CA ASN A 90 -17.97 -12.24 8.30
C ASN A 90 -18.63 -12.77 7.02
N ARG A 91 -19.97 -12.75 6.93
CA ARG A 91 -20.68 -13.14 5.71
C ARG A 91 -20.45 -12.11 4.60
N ILE A 92 -20.51 -10.82 4.93
CA ILE A 92 -20.22 -9.74 3.97
C ILE A 92 -18.75 -9.80 3.51
N LEU A 93 -17.83 -9.99 4.46
CA LEU A 93 -16.40 -10.15 4.16
C LEU A 93 -16.12 -11.37 3.27
N ALA A 94 -16.84 -12.48 3.46
CA ALA A 94 -16.71 -13.67 2.61
C ALA A 94 -17.11 -13.42 1.16
N ILE A 95 -18.05 -12.50 0.91
CA ILE A 95 -18.42 -12.10 -0.46
C ILE A 95 -17.31 -11.25 -1.08
N ILE A 96 -16.73 -10.30 -0.34
CA ILE A 96 -15.56 -9.52 -0.79
C ILE A 96 -14.36 -10.42 -1.12
N LYS A 97 -14.24 -11.56 -0.42
CA LYS A 97 -13.19 -12.55 -0.71
C LYS A 97 -13.32 -13.20 -2.10
N LYS A 98 -14.36 -12.87 -2.86
CA LYS A 98 -14.53 -13.22 -4.26
C LYS A 98 -14.34 -11.98 -5.14
N PRO A 99 -13.56 -12.07 -6.24
CA PRO A 99 -12.92 -13.27 -6.78
C PRO A 99 -11.70 -13.73 -5.97
N GLU A 100 -11.40 -15.03 -6.00
CA GLU A 100 -10.24 -15.60 -5.32
C GLU A 100 -8.95 -15.45 -6.14
N VAL A 101 -9.08 -15.41 -7.47
CA VAL A 101 -7.95 -15.19 -8.39
C VAL A 101 -8.31 -14.15 -9.44
N LEU A 102 -7.39 -13.23 -9.69
CA LEU A 102 -7.37 -12.32 -10.83
C LEU A 102 -6.29 -12.76 -11.79
N ALA A 103 -6.64 -13.10 -13.03
CA ALA A 103 -5.68 -13.49 -14.06
C ALA A 103 -5.60 -12.40 -15.15
N PHE A 104 -4.52 -11.62 -15.15
CA PHE A 104 -4.28 -10.55 -16.10
C PHE A 104 -3.43 -11.04 -17.28
N SER A 105 -3.82 -10.67 -18.51
CA SER A 105 -3.10 -11.06 -19.74
C SER A 105 -1.96 -10.10 -20.14
N GLY A 106 -1.85 -8.94 -19.49
CA GLY A 106 -0.97 -7.84 -19.93
C GLY A 106 -1.49 -7.05 -21.15
N THR A 107 -2.61 -7.48 -21.76
CA THR A 107 -3.22 -6.87 -22.95
C THR A 107 -4.62 -6.35 -22.66
N ASN A 108 -4.77 -5.63 -21.54
CA ASN A 108 -6.02 -5.01 -21.06
C ASN A 108 -7.16 -6.00 -20.76
N SER A 109 -6.87 -7.30 -20.67
CA SER A 109 -7.85 -8.31 -20.27
C SER A 109 -7.55 -8.88 -18.89
N VAL A 110 -8.60 -9.16 -18.14
CA VAL A 110 -8.56 -9.80 -16.83
C VAL A 110 -9.67 -10.85 -16.73
N VAL A 111 -9.38 -11.97 -16.09
CA VAL A 111 -10.37 -12.99 -15.74
C VAL A 111 -10.46 -13.09 -14.23
N LEU A 112 -11.67 -12.93 -13.71
CA LEU A 112 -12.01 -13.07 -12.29
C LEU A 112 -12.49 -14.50 -12.06
N LYS A 113 -11.80 -15.23 -11.19
CA LYS A 113 -12.07 -16.65 -10.91
C LYS A 113 -12.45 -16.84 -9.45
N SER A 114 -13.43 -17.70 -9.21
CA SER A 114 -13.83 -18.12 -7.86
C SER A 114 -14.15 -19.60 -7.87
N GLU A 115 -13.82 -20.32 -6.80
CA GLU A 115 -14.20 -21.72 -6.66
C GLU A 115 -15.72 -21.91 -6.79
N GLY A 116 -16.13 -22.90 -7.60
CA GLY A 116 -17.52 -23.25 -7.83
C GLY A 116 -18.35 -22.25 -8.63
N ALA A 117 -17.71 -21.24 -9.25
CA ALA A 117 -18.39 -20.27 -10.12
C ALA A 117 -17.76 -20.25 -11.53
N ALA A 118 -18.52 -19.77 -12.51
CA ALA A 118 -18.00 -19.55 -13.86
C ALA A 118 -16.98 -18.39 -13.86
N ASP A 119 -15.94 -18.52 -14.68
CA ASP A 119 -14.95 -17.47 -14.91
C ASP A 119 -15.63 -16.23 -15.51
N ILE A 120 -15.33 -15.06 -14.94
CA ILE A 120 -15.90 -13.79 -15.38
C ILE A 120 -14.82 -13.01 -16.12
N ALA A 121 -15.01 -12.85 -17.43
CA ALA A 121 -14.15 -12.02 -18.26
C ALA A 121 -14.42 -10.52 -18.01
N GLY A 122 -13.35 -9.75 -18.02
CA GLY A 122 -13.38 -8.31 -17.93
C GLY A 122 -12.20 -7.68 -18.68
N THR A 123 -12.17 -6.35 -18.63
CA THR A 123 -11.06 -5.54 -19.11
C THR A 123 -10.52 -4.67 -17.99
N TYR A 124 -9.34 -4.07 -18.19
CA TYR A 124 -8.84 -3.07 -17.27
C TYR A 124 -8.19 -1.90 -18.01
N THR A 125 -8.21 -0.75 -17.36
CA THR A 125 -7.40 0.43 -17.73
C THR A 125 -6.41 0.71 -16.60
N GLN A 126 -5.25 1.25 -16.94
CA GLN A 126 -4.17 1.52 -15.99
C GLN A 126 -3.68 2.97 -16.13
N SER A 127 -3.39 3.59 -14.98
CA SER A 127 -2.70 4.88 -14.87
C SER A 127 -1.76 4.83 -13.67
N ASP A 128 -0.45 4.88 -13.92
CA ASP A 128 0.60 4.81 -12.88
C ASP A 128 0.47 3.60 -11.95
N PHE A 129 0.08 3.82 -10.69
CA PHE A 129 -0.14 2.81 -9.63
C PHE A 129 -1.56 2.28 -9.58
N TYR A 130 -2.46 2.93 -10.30
CA TYR A 130 -3.88 2.70 -10.23
C TYR A 130 -4.37 1.97 -11.47
N PHE A 131 -5.41 1.20 -11.28
CA PHE A 131 -6.13 0.56 -12.37
C PHE A 131 -7.61 0.46 -12.04
N THR A 132 -8.41 0.27 -13.08
CA THR A 132 -9.85 0.04 -12.95
C THR A 132 -10.21 -1.20 -13.75
N ILE A 133 -10.78 -2.20 -13.09
CA ILE A 133 -11.33 -3.39 -13.74
C ILE A 133 -12.79 -3.12 -14.10
N THR A 134 -13.17 -3.40 -15.34
CA THR A 134 -14.56 -3.40 -15.78
C THR A 134 -14.96 -4.83 -16.13
N ALA A 135 -15.96 -5.35 -15.42
CA ALA A 135 -16.53 -6.67 -15.63
C ALA A 135 -18.03 -6.65 -15.33
N LEU A 136 -18.76 -7.70 -15.72
CA LEU A 136 -20.22 -7.76 -15.54
C LEU A 136 -20.69 -7.45 -14.09
N PRO A 137 -20.04 -7.95 -13.01
CA PRO A 137 -20.43 -7.61 -11.64
C PRO A 137 -20.07 -6.18 -11.21
N PHE A 138 -19.19 -5.52 -11.96
CA PHE A 138 -18.62 -4.20 -11.64
C PHE A 138 -18.77 -3.23 -12.83
N PRO A 139 -20.02 -2.90 -13.24
CA PRO A 139 -20.25 -2.08 -14.43
C PRO A 139 -19.75 -0.63 -14.28
N LYS A 140 -19.62 -0.14 -13.05
CA LYS A 140 -19.06 1.18 -12.71
C LYS A 140 -17.53 1.16 -12.52
N GLY A 141 -16.90 -0.01 -12.73
CA GLY A 141 -15.49 -0.22 -12.47
C GLY A 141 -15.20 -0.62 -11.02
N LEU A 142 -14.20 -1.48 -10.85
CA LEU A 142 -13.60 -1.85 -9.58
C LEU A 142 -12.20 -1.27 -9.54
N TYR A 143 -12.04 -0.25 -8.70
CA TYR A 143 -10.77 0.47 -8.56
C TYR A 143 -9.75 -0.40 -7.83
N GLY A 144 -8.49 -0.28 -8.23
CA GLY A 144 -7.40 -0.91 -7.54
C GLY A 144 -6.10 -0.15 -7.63
N ALA A 145 -5.18 -0.54 -6.76
CA ALA A 145 -3.82 -0.05 -6.73
C ALA A 145 -2.84 -1.23 -6.62
N SER A 146 -1.63 -1.08 -7.15
CA SER A 146 -0.59 -2.10 -7.02
C SER A 146 0.79 -1.48 -6.87
N ASP A 147 1.68 -2.21 -6.20
CA ASP A 147 3.11 -1.92 -6.14
C ASP A 147 3.95 -3.03 -6.82
N ASN A 148 3.33 -3.81 -7.71
CA ASN A 148 3.86 -5.04 -8.34
C ASN A 148 4.08 -6.24 -7.40
N LYS A 149 3.89 -6.10 -6.08
CA LYS A 149 3.98 -7.20 -5.09
C LYS A 149 2.62 -7.53 -4.50
N LEU A 150 1.87 -6.49 -4.16
CA LEU A 150 0.51 -6.53 -3.67
C LEU A 150 -0.40 -5.77 -4.63
N LEU A 151 -1.65 -6.20 -4.65
CA LEU A 151 -2.72 -5.58 -5.40
C LEU A 151 -3.91 -5.43 -4.46
N GLU A 152 -4.46 -4.23 -4.39
CA GLU A 152 -5.64 -3.91 -3.60
C GLU A 152 -6.80 -3.59 -4.54
N LEU A 153 -7.98 -4.13 -4.25
CA LEU A 153 -9.25 -3.78 -4.89
C LEU A 153 -10.13 -3.06 -3.86
N TYR A 154 -10.62 -1.88 -4.22
CA TYR A 154 -11.45 -1.04 -3.36
C TYR A 154 -12.91 -1.13 -3.78
N TYR A 155 -13.73 -1.68 -2.90
CA TYR A 155 -15.16 -1.81 -3.11
C TYR A 155 -15.88 -0.58 -2.57
N SER A 156 -16.60 0.12 -3.44
CA SER A 156 -17.30 1.36 -3.11
C SER A 156 -18.43 1.13 -2.11
N LYS A 157 -18.82 2.18 -1.37
CA LYS A 157 -19.97 2.14 -0.46
C LYS A 157 -21.23 1.61 -1.16
N GLU A 158 -21.51 2.06 -2.38
CA GLU A 158 -22.66 1.60 -3.17
C GLU A 158 -22.63 0.08 -3.36
N HIS A 159 -21.48 -0.46 -3.79
CA HIS A 159 -21.33 -1.90 -3.96
C HIS A 159 -21.49 -2.64 -2.62
N MET A 160 -20.86 -2.14 -1.56
CA MET A 160 -20.94 -2.75 -0.24
C MET A 160 -22.37 -2.76 0.33
N MET A 161 -23.15 -1.69 0.12
CA MET A 161 -24.58 -1.65 0.46
C MET A 161 -25.38 -2.66 -0.37
N SER A 162 -25.08 -2.82 -1.66
CA SER A 162 -25.76 -3.83 -2.49
C SER A 162 -25.51 -5.26 -2.00
N LEU A 163 -24.28 -5.55 -1.52
CA LEU A 163 -23.94 -6.84 -0.93
C LEU A 163 -24.70 -7.07 0.39
N LEU A 164 -24.78 -6.05 1.24
CA LEU A 164 -25.59 -6.10 2.46
C LEU A 164 -27.06 -6.40 2.13
N TYR A 165 -27.63 -5.72 1.14
CA TYR A 165 -29.03 -5.93 0.74
C TYR A 165 -29.30 -7.32 0.17
N SER A 166 -28.31 -7.91 -0.50
CA SER A 166 -28.43 -9.27 -1.03
C SER A 166 -28.52 -10.36 0.04
N ILE A 167 -28.13 -10.07 1.29
CA ILE A 167 -28.17 -11.02 2.41
C ILE A 167 -29.31 -10.76 3.40
N LEU A 168 -30.07 -9.66 3.22
CA LEU A 168 -31.23 -9.35 4.04
C LEU A 168 -32.38 -10.31 3.75
N THR A 169 -33.12 -10.62 4.79
CA THR A 169 -34.37 -11.39 4.77
C THR A 169 -35.53 -10.51 5.24
N PRO A 170 -36.80 -10.91 5.01
CA PRO A 170 -37.96 -10.14 5.47
C PRO A 170 -38.05 -9.95 7.00
N ASN A 171 -37.32 -10.74 7.79
CA ASN A 171 -37.28 -10.65 9.25
C ASN A 171 -36.17 -9.74 9.76
N ASP A 172 -35.29 -9.28 8.87
CA ASP A 172 -34.18 -8.39 9.23
C ASP A 172 -34.63 -6.92 9.23
N PRO A 173 -33.85 -6.01 9.84
CA PRO A 173 -34.13 -4.58 9.77
C PRO A 173 -34.22 -4.08 8.32
N PRO A 174 -35.11 -3.11 8.04
CA PRO A 174 -35.32 -2.65 6.67
C PRO A 174 -34.08 -1.93 6.12
N ALA A 175 -33.87 -2.04 4.79
CA ALA A 175 -32.76 -1.42 4.08
C ALA A 175 -32.57 0.07 4.40
N SER A 176 -33.68 0.81 4.52
CA SER A 176 -33.69 2.25 4.83
C SER A 176 -33.08 2.61 6.18
N VAL A 177 -33.02 1.68 7.14
CA VAL A 177 -32.31 1.88 8.41
C VAL A 177 -30.81 1.79 8.18
N PHE A 178 -30.33 0.86 7.34
CA PHE A 178 -28.92 0.74 7.02
C PHE A 178 -28.38 1.91 6.20
N ASP A 179 -29.20 2.48 5.30
CA ASP A 179 -28.85 3.70 4.56
C ASP A 179 -28.49 4.88 5.48
N GLN A 180 -29.19 4.99 6.61
CA GLN A 180 -28.98 6.04 7.62
C GLN A 180 -27.92 5.68 8.66
N LEU A 181 -27.85 4.39 9.00
CA LEU A 181 -26.94 3.87 10.01
C LEU A 181 -25.48 3.88 9.53
N ILE A 182 -25.23 3.61 8.26
CA ILE A 182 -23.87 3.40 7.73
C ILE A 182 -23.36 4.68 7.07
N ASP A 183 -22.46 5.38 7.73
CA ASP A 183 -21.80 6.58 7.18
C ASP A 183 -20.74 6.19 6.14
N LYS A 184 -19.88 5.23 6.47
CA LYS A 184 -18.89 4.66 5.55
C LYS A 184 -18.94 3.15 5.52
N PHE A 185 -18.79 2.59 4.33
CA PHE A 185 -18.73 1.15 4.12
C PHE A 185 -17.69 0.83 3.05
N GLU A 186 -16.54 0.30 3.47
CA GLU A 186 -15.39 0.10 2.60
C GLU A 186 -14.93 -1.35 2.69
N GLY A 187 -14.88 -2.02 1.55
CA GLY A 187 -14.27 -3.34 1.40
C GLY A 187 -12.93 -3.20 0.70
N ILE A 188 -11.92 -3.94 1.16
CA ILE A 188 -10.59 -3.98 0.53
C ILE A 188 -10.22 -5.44 0.29
N GLY A 189 -10.16 -5.84 -0.98
CA GLY A 189 -9.64 -7.15 -1.39
C GLY A 189 -8.15 -7.06 -1.64
N VAL A 190 -7.33 -7.85 -0.94
CA VAL A 190 -5.86 -7.84 -1.11
C VAL A 190 -5.43 -9.09 -1.84
N TYR A 191 -4.55 -8.96 -2.83
CA TYR A 191 -4.06 -10.04 -3.67
C TYR A 191 -2.54 -10.05 -3.76
N ASN A 192 -1.98 -11.25 -3.95
CA ASN A 192 -0.54 -11.49 -4.06
C ASN A 192 -0.26 -12.51 -5.17
N LYS A 193 0.76 -12.25 -5.99
CA LYS A 193 1.19 -13.19 -7.06
C LYS A 193 1.60 -14.57 -6.54
N LEU A 194 2.08 -14.66 -5.29
CA LEU A 194 2.58 -15.90 -4.70
C LEU A 194 1.50 -16.76 -4.04
N LEU A 195 0.30 -16.22 -3.87
CA LEU A 195 -0.81 -16.90 -3.19
C LEU A 195 -1.79 -17.41 -4.23
N LEU A 196 -1.42 -18.40 -5.03
CA LEU A 196 -2.38 -19.08 -5.89
C LEU A 196 -3.04 -20.21 -5.09
N PRO A 197 -4.37 -20.40 -5.18
CA PRO A 197 -4.99 -21.59 -4.65
C PRO A 197 -4.32 -22.83 -5.29
N ALA A 198 -4.05 -23.83 -4.44
CA ALA A 198 -3.41 -25.08 -4.83
C ALA A 198 -4.28 -25.90 -5.80
#